data_AF-A0A0K8PXJ5-F1
#
_entry.id   AF-A0A0K8PXJ5-F1
#
_cell.length_a   1.000
_cell.length_b   1.000
_cell.length_c   1.000
_cell.angle_alpha   90.00
_cell.angle_beta   90.00
_cell.angle_gamma   90.00
#
_symmetry.space_group_name_H-M   'P 1'
#
loop_
_entity.id
_entity.type
_entity.pdbx_description
1 polymer ?
#
loop_
_entity_poly.entity_id
_entity_poly.type
_entity_poly.pdbx_seq_one_letter_code
_entity_poly.pdbx_strand_id
1 'polypeptide(L)'
;MSALTSAFRRCPTAGTQLLTKVRERHPTITKARADNGYKTKAVEQAAHLGIDLEIVQRDPTTRGFLVQPRRWVIERTLGWLMHHRRLARDYETHPHRSAAMIQLAAINLLTRRLTHEATTNWRDS
;
A
#
# COMPACT_ATOMS: atom_id res chain seq x y z
N MET A 1 11.41 -6.54 0.37
CA MET A 1 10.27 -6.40 1.31
C MET A 1 9.30 -5.38 0.73
N SER A 2 8.21 -5.82 0.10
CA SER A 2 7.24 -4.91 -0.51
C SER A 2 5.95 -4.94 0.30
N ALA A 3 5.65 -3.84 0.97
CA ALA A 3 4.39 -3.64 1.67
C ALA A 3 3.35 -3.20 0.63
N LEU A 4 2.33 -4.03 0.38
CA LEU A 4 1.16 -3.65 -0.39
C LEU A 4 -0.03 -3.55 0.57
N THR A 5 -0.41 -2.32 0.89
CA THR A 5 -1.69 -2.02 1.53
C THR A 5 -2.25 -0.77 0.86
N SER A 6 -3.17 -0.94 -0.09
CA SER A 6 -4.01 0.15 -0.59
C SER A 6 -5.27 0.23 0.28
N ALA A 7 -5.45 1.32 1.01
CA ALA A 7 -6.71 1.60 1.69
C ALA A 7 -7.74 2.14 0.69
N PHE A 8 -9.01 1.76 0.91
CA PHE A 8 -10.27 2.41 0.47
C PHE A 8 -11.25 1.57 -0.36
N ARG A 9 -11.57 0.36 0.10
CA ARG A 9 -12.92 -0.23 0.23
C ARG A 9 -12.75 -1.57 0.95
N ARG A 10 -13.51 -1.85 2.02
CA ARG A 10 -13.47 -3.17 2.67
C ARG A 10 -14.01 -4.22 1.70
N CYS A 11 -13.13 -4.88 0.96
CA CYS A 11 -13.49 -5.94 0.03
C CYS A 11 -12.50 -7.11 0.19
N PRO A 12 -12.87 -8.18 0.92
CA PRO A 12 -12.02 -9.36 1.07
C PRO A 12 -11.58 -9.96 -0.26
N THR A 13 -12.46 -9.88 -1.28
CA THR A 13 -12.22 -10.35 -2.65
C THR A 13 -11.09 -9.58 -3.35
N ALA A 14 -11.00 -8.27 -3.12
CA ALA A 14 -9.90 -7.49 -3.70
C ALA A 14 -8.55 -7.88 -3.08
N GLY A 15 -8.53 -8.26 -1.80
CA GLY A 15 -7.33 -8.75 -1.11
C GLY A 15 -6.79 -10.05 -1.69
N THR A 16 -7.66 -11.03 -1.94
CA THR A 16 -7.25 -12.31 -2.52
C THR A 16 -6.76 -12.15 -3.96
N GLN A 17 -7.45 -11.34 -4.78
CA GLN A 17 -7.01 -11.03 -6.14
C GLN A 17 -5.65 -10.33 -6.17
N LEU A 18 -5.40 -9.43 -5.22
CA LEU A 18 -4.10 -8.76 -5.09
C LEU A 18 -2.99 -9.76 -4.78
N LEU A 19 -3.20 -10.67 -3.82
CA LEU A 19 -2.21 -11.69 -3.46
C LEU A 19 -1.84 -12.58 -4.66
N THR A 20 -2.82 -12.99 -5.46
CA THR A 20 -2.58 -13.76 -6.68
C THR A 20 -1.72 -12.99 -7.68
N LYS A 21 -2.09 -11.74 -7.99
CA LYS A 21 -1.31 -10.88 -8.91
C LYS A 21 0.12 -10.63 -8.42
N VAL A 22 0.30 -10.50 -7.11
CA VAL A 22 1.61 -10.31 -6.49
C VAL A 22 2.46 -11.55 -6.66
N ARG A 23 1.91 -12.75 -6.42
CA ARG A 23 2.63 -14.00 -6.63
C ARG A 23 3.05 -14.18 -8.09
N GLU A 24 2.14 -13.91 -9.03
CA GLU A 24 2.42 -14.02 -10.47
C GLU A 24 3.53 -13.09 -10.93
N ARG A 25 3.52 -11.83 -10.46
CA ARG A 25 4.46 -10.80 -10.94
C ARG A 25 5.76 -10.74 -10.15
N HIS A 26 5.74 -11.19 -8.90
CA HIS A 26 6.86 -11.09 -7.96
C HIS A 26 7.00 -12.38 -7.13
N PRO A 27 7.48 -13.47 -7.73
CA PRO A 27 7.58 -14.78 -7.07
C PRO A 27 8.59 -14.82 -5.92
N THR A 28 9.42 -13.79 -5.74
CA THR A 28 10.36 -13.68 -4.63
C THR A 28 9.73 -13.14 -3.34
N ILE A 29 8.50 -12.64 -3.38
CA ILE A 29 7.81 -12.12 -2.20
C ILE A 29 7.28 -13.29 -1.37
N THR A 30 7.76 -13.40 -0.13
CA THR A 30 7.40 -14.46 0.81
C THR A 30 6.65 -13.96 2.04
N LYS A 31 6.67 -12.65 2.31
CA LYS A 31 6.03 -12.05 3.50
C LYS A 31 5.14 -10.88 3.12
N ALA A 32 3.96 -10.84 3.70
CA ALA A 32 2.99 -9.75 3.57
C ALA A 32 2.40 -9.39 4.94
N ARG A 33 1.94 -8.14 5.09
CA ARG A 33 1.25 -7.65 6.27
C ARG A 33 -0.10 -7.09 5.87
N ALA A 34 -1.12 -7.37 6.67
CA ALA A 34 -2.47 -6.87 6.44
C ALA A 34 -3.11 -6.39 7.75
N ASP A 35 -4.01 -5.43 7.64
CA ASP A 35 -4.82 -4.98 8.77
C ASP A 35 -5.91 -6.00 9.11
N ASN A 36 -6.48 -5.89 10.31
CA ASN A 36 -7.59 -6.72 10.81
C ASN A 36 -8.87 -6.71 9.91
N GLY A 37 -8.92 -5.87 8.88
CA GLY A 37 -10.01 -5.86 7.90
C GLY A 37 -9.97 -7.04 6.92
N TYR A 38 -8.83 -7.72 6.79
CA TYR A 38 -8.67 -8.90 5.93
C TYR A 38 -8.97 -10.17 6.74
N LYS A 39 -10.07 -10.83 6.37
CA LYS A 39 -10.58 -12.03 7.06
C LYS A 39 -9.80 -13.30 6.65
N THR A 40 -10.10 -14.41 7.32
CA THR A 40 -9.57 -15.77 7.13
C THR A 40 -9.30 -16.16 5.67
N LYS A 41 -10.21 -15.87 4.74
CA LYS A 41 -10.04 -16.18 3.31
C LYS A 41 -8.75 -15.60 2.68
N ALA A 42 -8.33 -14.41 3.11
CA ALA A 42 -7.09 -13.81 2.61
C ALA A 42 -5.85 -14.53 3.15
N VAL A 43 -5.90 -15.02 4.39
CA VAL A 43 -4.83 -15.80 5.02
C VAL A 43 -4.71 -17.17 4.35
N GLU A 44 -5.84 -17.85 4.14
CA GLU A 44 -5.89 -19.14 3.43
C GLU A 44 -5.31 -19.03 2.02
N GLN A 45 -5.73 -17.99 1.27
CA GLN A 45 -5.19 -17.73 -0.06
C GLN A 45 -3.69 -17.42 -0.04
N ALA A 46 -3.24 -16.60 0.93
CA ALA A 46 -1.82 -16.29 1.07
C ALA A 46 -0.99 -17.54 1.34
N ALA A 47 -1.46 -18.41 2.25
CA ALA A 47 -0.81 -19.68 2.55
C ALA A 47 -0.73 -20.59 1.33
N HIS A 48 -1.81 -20.69 0.54
CA HIS A 48 -1.80 -21.45 -0.72
C HIS A 48 -0.78 -20.91 -1.73
N LEU A 49 -0.57 -19.59 -1.74
CA LEU A 49 0.42 -18.93 -2.59
C LEU A 49 1.83 -18.92 -1.96
N GLY A 50 2.06 -19.57 -0.81
CA GLY A 50 3.36 -19.55 -0.12
C GLY A 50 3.77 -18.16 0.39
N ILE A 51 2.81 -17.31 0.71
CA ILE A 51 3.01 -15.99 1.30
C ILE A 51 2.61 -16.05 2.78
N ASP A 52 3.55 -15.75 3.67
CA ASP A 52 3.32 -15.57 5.09
C ASP A 52 2.61 -14.23 5.32
N LEU A 53 1.29 -14.28 5.57
CA LEU A 53 0.45 -13.11 5.79
C LEU A 53 0.26 -12.87 7.30
N GLU A 54 0.97 -11.87 7.82
CA GLU A 54 0.86 -11.42 9.21
C GLU A 54 -0.28 -10.41 9.33
N ILE A 55 -1.34 -10.76 10.08
CA ILE A 55 -2.41 -9.81 10.42
C ILE A 55 -1.93 -8.94 11.59
N VAL A 56 -1.72 -7.66 11.32
CA VAL A 56 -1.38 -6.68 12.34
C VAL A 56 -2.65 -6.29 13.09
N GLN A 57 -2.84 -6.87 14.27
CA GLN A 57 -3.88 -6.48 15.20
C GLN A 57 -3.38 -5.48 16.23
N ARG A 58 -4.27 -4.56 16.57
CA ARG A 58 -4.11 -3.70 17.73
C ARG A 58 -4.65 -4.43 18.95
N ASP A 59 -3.91 -4.35 20.06
CA ASP A 59 -4.40 -4.84 21.34
C ASP A 59 -5.69 -4.08 21.74
N PRO A 60 -6.83 -4.78 21.92
CA PRO A 60 -8.11 -4.18 22.26
C PRO A 60 -8.11 -3.51 23.64
N THR A 61 -7.18 -3.85 24.54
CA THR A 61 -7.08 -3.26 25.88
C THR A 61 -6.33 -1.93 25.90
N THR A 62 -5.55 -1.64 24.85
CA THR A 62 -4.77 -0.42 24.75
C THR A 62 -5.66 0.77 24.38
N ARG A 63 -5.84 1.73 25.29
CA ARG A 63 -6.48 3.03 25.03
C ARG A 63 -5.48 4.00 24.40
N GLY A 64 -5.92 4.83 23.44
CA GLY A 64 -5.07 5.89 22.85
C GLY A 64 -4.57 5.60 21.42
N PHE A 65 -3.40 6.09 21.03
CA PHE A 65 -2.78 5.80 19.74
C PHE A 65 -1.56 4.89 19.95
N LEU A 66 -1.59 3.67 19.40
CA LEU A 66 -0.45 2.76 19.44
C LEU A 66 0.21 2.77 18.06
N VAL A 67 1.51 3.09 18.02
CA VAL A 67 2.29 3.09 16.78
C VAL A 67 2.43 1.65 16.28
N GLN A 68 1.90 1.38 15.09
CA GLN A 68 2.04 0.06 14.47
C GLN A 68 3.39 -0.06 13.76
N PRO A 69 4.14 -1.16 13.99
CA PRO A 69 5.44 -1.34 13.37
C PRO A 69 5.31 -1.42 11.85
N ARG A 70 6.08 -0.59 11.14
CA ARG A 70 6.17 -0.49 9.66
C ARG A 70 4.96 0.12 8.94
N ARG A 71 3.91 0.52 9.66
CA ARG A 71 2.77 1.27 9.08
C ARG A 71 3.22 2.57 8.40
N TRP A 72 4.24 3.21 8.95
CA TRP A 72 4.85 4.42 8.38
C TRP A 72 5.30 4.24 6.93
N VAL A 73 5.66 3.02 6.48
CA VAL A 73 6.12 2.77 5.10
C VAL A 73 4.97 3.03 4.10
N ILE A 74 3.78 2.54 4.45
CA ILE A 74 2.57 2.71 3.65
C ILE A 74 2.15 4.17 3.69
N GLU A 75 2.06 4.75 4.89
CA GLU A 75 1.65 6.15 5.08
C GLU A 75 2.60 7.12 4.36
N ARG A 76 3.90 6.86 4.37
CA ARG A 76 4.89 7.64 3.61
C ARG A 76 4.66 7.55 2.11
N THR A 77 4.36 6.35 1.60
CA THR A 77 4.07 6.16 0.18
C THR A 77 2.81 6.92 -0.22
N LEU A 78 1.76 6.87 0.60
CA LEU A 78 0.55 7.66 0.43
C LEU A 78 0.85 9.17 0.50
N GLY A 79 1.69 9.61 1.44
CA GLY A 79 2.14 11.00 1.53
C GLY A 79 2.84 11.49 0.26
N TRP A 80 3.68 10.65 -0.36
CA TRP A 80 4.28 11.00 -1.65
C TRP A 80 3.23 11.14 -2.76
N LEU A 81 2.25 10.23 -2.82
CA LEU A 81 1.16 10.31 -3.79
C LEU A 81 0.33 11.58 -3.60
N MET A 82 0.14 12.04 -2.36
CA MET A 82 -0.62 13.27 -2.07
C MET A 82 0.03 14.55 -2.60
N HIS A 83 1.35 14.56 -2.89
CA HIS A 83 1.97 15.71 -3.56
C HIS A 83 1.45 15.90 -5.00
N HIS A 84 0.87 14.86 -5.60
CA HIS A 84 0.19 14.98 -6.88
C HIS A 84 -1.27 15.37 -6.62
N ARG A 85 -1.62 16.65 -6.86
CA ARG A 85 -2.96 17.24 -6.58
C ARG A 85 -4.15 16.39 -7.06
N ARG A 86 -3.99 15.67 -8.17
CA ARG A 86 -5.04 14.78 -8.73
C ARG A 86 -5.30 13.53 -7.90
N LEU A 87 -4.34 13.07 -7.10
CA LEU A 87 -4.46 11.93 -6.19
C LEU A 87 -4.88 12.36 -4.77
N ALA A 88 -4.74 13.64 -4.43
CA ALA A 88 -5.14 14.18 -3.13
C ALA A 88 -6.66 14.09 -2.90
N ARG A 89 -7.45 14.05 -3.96
CA ARG A 89 -8.89 13.86 -3.91
C ARG A 89 -9.31 12.99 -5.08
N ASP A 90 -10.22 12.05 -4.83
CA ASP A 90 -10.71 11.13 -5.84
C ASP A 90 -11.60 11.88 -6.83
N TYR A 91 -10.97 12.51 -7.82
CA TYR A 91 -11.64 13.27 -8.87
C TYR A 91 -12.05 12.38 -10.04
N GLU A 92 -11.61 11.13 -10.06
CA GLU A 92 -11.71 10.28 -11.24
C GLU A 92 -12.84 9.29 -11.08
N THR A 93 -13.86 9.43 -11.93
CA THR A 93 -15.01 8.50 -11.95
C THR A 93 -14.61 7.06 -12.30
N HIS A 94 -13.44 6.88 -12.93
CA HIS A 94 -13.00 5.58 -13.46
C HIS A 94 -11.67 5.12 -12.83
N PRO A 95 -11.62 3.92 -12.22
CA PRO A 95 -10.43 3.41 -11.53
C PRO A 95 -9.16 3.30 -12.39
N HIS A 96 -9.30 3.13 -13.72
CA HIS A 96 -8.16 3.03 -14.63
C HIS A 96 -7.37 4.35 -14.71
N ARG A 97 -8.05 5.49 -14.60
CA ARG A 97 -7.39 6.80 -14.60
C ARG A 97 -6.56 6.96 -13.32
N SER A 98 -7.09 6.46 -12.21
CA SER A 98 -6.42 6.60 -10.90
C SER A 98 -5.21 5.70 -10.84
N ALA A 99 -5.31 4.50 -11.39
CA ALA A 99 -4.18 3.62 -11.58
C ALA A 99 -3.07 4.27 -12.43
N ALA A 100 -3.42 4.92 -13.55
CA ALA A 100 -2.45 5.63 -14.39
C ALA A 100 -1.80 6.81 -13.66
N MET A 101 -2.57 7.60 -12.91
CA MET A 101 -2.04 8.70 -12.11
C MET A 101 -1.09 8.22 -11.00
N ILE A 102 -1.40 7.10 -10.34
CA ILE A 102 -0.51 6.48 -9.35
C ILE A 102 0.79 6.02 -10.01
N GLN A 103 0.72 5.43 -11.21
CA GLN A 103 1.91 5.01 -11.95
C GLN A 103 2.80 6.20 -12.32
N LEU A 104 2.22 7.30 -12.82
CA LEU A 104 2.97 8.52 -13.14
C LEU A 104 3.63 9.13 -11.90
N ALA A 105 2.92 9.16 -10.77
CA ALA A 105 3.47 9.62 -9.50
C ALA A 105 4.65 8.76 -9.03
N ALA A 106 4.52 7.43 -9.13
CA ALA A 106 5.59 6.50 -8.77
C ALA A 106 6.82 6.64 -9.68
N ILE A 107 6.62 6.81 -11.01
CA ILE A 107 7.71 7.05 -11.96
C ILE A 107 8.47 8.32 -11.57
N ASN A 108 7.76 9.45 -11.37
CA ASN A 108 8.40 10.71 -10.99
C ASN A 108 9.23 10.56 -9.71
N LEU A 109 8.65 9.95 -8.67
CA LEU A 109 9.33 9.68 -7.40
C LEU A 109 10.59 8.82 -7.57
N LEU A 110 10.52 7.76 -8.36
CA LEU A 110 11.65 6.86 -8.59
C LEU A 110 12.74 7.53 -9.42
N THR A 111 12.37 8.29 -10.45
CA THR A 111 13.34 9.06 -11.25
C THR A 111 14.11 10.05 -10.39
N ARG A 112 13.44 10.81 -9.51
CA ARG A 112 14.10 11.74 -8.58
C ARG A 112 15.06 11.04 -7.62
N ARG A 113 14.70 9.84 -7.14
CA ARG A 113 15.62 9.05 -6.30
C ARG A 113 16.84 8.56 -7.04
N LEU A 114 16.67 8.16 -8.30
CA LEU A 114 17.78 7.72 -9.14
C LEU A 114 18.75 8.86 -9.45
N THR A 115 18.24 10.09 -9.58
CA THR A 115 19.06 11.29 -9.80
C THR A 115 19.52 11.97 -8.52
N HIS A 116 19.20 11.42 -7.34
CA HIS A 116 19.43 12.06 -6.03
C HIS A 116 18.84 13.47 -5.89
N GLU A 117 17.78 13.76 -6.65
CA GLU A 117 17.06 15.03 -6.58
C GLU A 117 16.03 14.99 -5.45
N ALA A 118 15.96 16.05 -4.65
CA ALA A 118 14.96 16.19 -3.61
C ALA A 118 13.58 16.48 -4.23
N THR A 119 12.53 15.82 -3.72
CA THR A 119 11.17 16.24 -4.02
C THR A 119 10.94 17.61 -3.40
N THR A 120 10.80 18.65 -4.24
CA THR A 120 10.44 20.01 -3.82
C THR A 120 9.27 19.93 -2.84
N ASN A 121 9.54 20.27 -1.58
CA ASN A 121 8.56 20.27 -0.52
C ASN A 121 8.37 21.70 0.00
N TRP A 122 7.37 21.91 0.86
CA TRP A 122 7.07 23.26 1.37
C TRP A 122 8.20 23.90 2.17
N ARG A 123 9.22 23.14 2.60
CA ARG A 123 10.41 23.65 3.31
C ARG A 123 11.47 24.20 2.35
N ASP A 124 11.37 23.86 1.07
CA ASP A 124 12.31 24.32 0.03
C ASP A 124 11.78 25.57 -0.70
N SER A 125 10.72 26.20 -0.17
CA SER A 125 10.03 27.39 -0.72
C SER A 125 10.23 28.62 0.17
#